data_AF-A0A285FGW7-F1
#
_entry.id   AF-A0A285FGW7-F1
#
_cell.length_a   1.000
_cell.length_b   1.000
_cell.length_c   1.000
_cell.angle_alpha   90.00
_cell.angle_beta   90.00
_cell.angle_gamma   90.00
#
_symmetry.space_group_name_H-M   'P 1'
#
loop_
_entity.id
_entity.type
_entity.pdbx_description
1 polymer ?
#
loop_
_entity_poly.entity_id
_entity_poly.type
_entity_poly.pdbx_seq_one_letter_code
_entity_poly.pdbx_strand_id
1 'polypeptide(L)'
;MTGHLIYIPVGIAKCFPVQHAINIISAIFLGPRYAVLNAFVISLLRNILGVGSLLAFPGSMIGAFLAGVLFKKTANRFYTIGGEVFGTGILGGLFSYPIAKFLMGKEIMAFFFVIPFLVSTIGGSFIGYLLVRIFENNKIFKELKEVDR
;
A
#
# COMPACT_ATOMS: atom_id res chain seq x y z
N MET A 1 8.29 -14.33 16.48
CA MET A 1 8.60 -13.19 17.38
C MET A 1 8.83 -11.94 16.51
N THR A 2 8.28 -10.79 16.94
CA THR A 2 8.49 -9.39 16.50
C THR A 2 8.12 -8.86 15.10
N GLY A 3 7.74 -9.66 14.09
CA GLY A 3 7.36 -9.14 12.77
C GLY A 3 6.04 -8.34 12.70
N HIS A 4 5.17 -8.47 13.71
CA HIS A 4 3.86 -7.80 13.77
C HIS A 4 3.90 -6.41 14.45
N LEU A 5 5.09 -5.92 14.82
CA LEU A 5 5.30 -4.76 15.69
C LEU A 5 6.00 -3.56 15.04
N ILE A 6 6.13 -3.51 13.71
CA ILE A 6 6.54 -2.27 13.02
C ILE A 6 5.30 -1.54 12.52
N TYR A 7 4.55 -0.95 13.46
CA TYR A 7 3.66 0.16 13.13
C TYR A 7 4.17 1.40 13.84
N ILE A 8 4.23 2.52 13.13
CA ILE A 8 4.61 3.80 13.72
C ILE A 8 3.30 4.45 14.17
N PRO A 9 3.05 4.67 15.48
CA PRO A 9 1.88 5.41 15.90
C PRO A 9 2.01 6.86 15.44
N VAL A 10 1.15 7.31 14.53
CA VAL A 10 1.05 8.70 14.09
C VAL A 10 -0.34 9.20 14.49
N GLY A 11 -0.43 9.79 15.69
CA GLY A 11 -1.71 10.17 16.30
C GLY A 11 -2.56 8.94 16.66
N ILE A 12 -3.82 8.90 16.21
CA ILE A 12 -4.77 7.79 16.47
C ILE A 12 -4.61 6.67 15.42
N ALA A 13 -3.77 6.88 14.41
CA ALA A 13 -3.55 5.94 13.33
C ALA A 13 -2.28 5.11 13.56
N LYS A 14 -2.40 3.82 13.27
CA LYS A 14 -1.27 2.91 13.15
C LYS A 14 -0.76 3.00 11.71
N CYS A 15 0.43 3.56 11.52
CA CYS A 15 1.10 3.64 10.23
C CYS A 15 1.69 2.26 9.90
N PHE A 16 1.35 1.68 8.74
CA PHE A 16 1.82 0.36 8.32
C PHE A 16 2.71 0.51 7.06
N PRO A 17 3.93 1.05 7.20
CA PRO A 17 4.79 1.35 6.05
C PRO A 17 5.11 0.11 5.21
N VAL A 18 5.13 -1.07 5.84
CA VAL A 18 5.39 -2.35 5.18
C VAL A 18 4.35 -2.67 4.10
N GLN A 19 3.06 -2.36 4.32
CA GLN A 19 2.01 -2.68 3.35
C GLN A 19 2.15 -1.85 2.07
N HIS A 20 2.41 -0.55 2.20
CA HIS A 20 2.63 0.32 1.04
C HIS A 20 3.92 -0.03 0.31
N ALA A 21 4.97 -0.45 1.02
CA ALA A 21 6.18 -0.97 0.40
C ALA A 21 5.89 -2.22 -0.46
N ILE A 22 5.12 -3.17 0.09
CA ILE A 22 4.70 -4.37 -0.66
C ILE A 22 3.81 -4.02 -1.85
N ASN A 23 2.92 -3.03 -1.73
CA ASN A 23 2.11 -2.54 -2.85
C ASN A 23 2.99 -2.04 -4.00
N ILE A 24 4.01 -1.21 -3.73
CA ILE A 24 4.95 -0.73 -4.75
C ILE A 24 5.73 -1.88 -5.39
N ILE A 25 6.28 -2.78 -4.58
CA ILE A 25 7.03 -3.95 -5.08
C ILE A 25 6.11 -4.81 -5.98
N SER A 26 4.89 -5.11 -5.52
CA SER A 26 3.93 -5.92 -6.26
C SER A 26 3.47 -5.22 -7.55
N ALA A 27 3.23 -3.91 -7.50
CA ALA A 27 2.86 -3.12 -8.66
C ALA A 27 3.95 -3.15 -9.76
N ILE A 28 5.22 -3.09 -9.35
CA ILE A 28 6.36 -3.06 -10.27
C ILE A 28 6.66 -4.45 -10.85
N PHE A 29 6.71 -5.49 -10.01
CA PHE A 29 7.14 -6.82 -10.45
C PHE A 29 6.01 -7.72 -10.93
N LEU A 30 4.81 -7.60 -10.35
CA LEU A 30 3.68 -8.50 -10.62
C LEU A 30 2.55 -7.81 -11.40
N GLY A 31 2.55 -6.49 -11.47
CA GLY A 31 1.53 -5.70 -12.15
C GLY A 31 0.21 -5.59 -11.36
N PRO A 32 -0.81 -4.92 -11.93
CA PRO A 32 -1.95 -4.40 -11.18
C PRO A 32 -2.85 -5.49 -10.56
N ARG A 33 -3.06 -6.62 -11.24
CA ARG A 33 -3.96 -7.68 -10.75
C ARG A 33 -3.42 -8.32 -9.47
N TYR A 34 -2.16 -8.75 -9.51
CA TYR A 34 -1.50 -9.37 -8.37
C TYR A 34 -1.19 -8.35 -7.26
N ALA A 35 -0.92 -7.09 -7.59
CA ALA A 35 -0.78 -6.04 -6.59
C ALA A 35 -2.06 -5.85 -5.77
N VAL A 36 -3.24 -5.81 -6.42
CA VAL A 36 -4.53 -5.72 -5.72
C VAL A 36 -4.82 -6.97 -4.90
N LEU A 37 -4.53 -8.16 -5.43
CA LEU A 37 -4.71 -9.40 -4.69
C LEU A 37 -3.84 -9.43 -3.42
N ASN A 38 -2.57 -9.04 -3.52
CA ASN A 38 -1.66 -8.95 -2.38
C ASN A 38 -2.19 -7.93 -1.35
N ALA A 39 -2.62 -6.75 -1.80
CA ALA A 39 -3.19 -5.72 -0.94
C ALA A 39 -4.44 -6.22 -0.19
N PHE A 40 -5.29 -6.99 -0.86
CA PHE A 40 -6.47 -7.62 -0.26
C PHE A 40 -6.08 -8.67 0.77
N VAL A 41 -5.20 -9.62 0.41
CA VAL A 41 -4.76 -10.71 1.30
C VAL A 41 -4.06 -10.15 2.54
N ILE A 42 -3.18 -9.16 2.39
CA ILE A 42 -2.50 -8.52 3.53
C ILE A 42 -3.51 -7.81 4.43
N SER A 43 -4.47 -7.08 3.87
CA SER A 43 -5.54 -6.43 4.64
C SER A 43 -6.41 -7.45 5.38
N LEU A 44 -6.74 -8.57 4.72
CA LEU A 44 -7.50 -9.68 5.30
C LEU A 44 -6.75 -10.32 6.47
N LEU A 45 -5.48 -10.68 6.27
CA LEU A 45 -4.64 -11.26 7.31
C LEU A 45 -4.52 -10.31 8.50
N ARG A 46 -4.28 -9.02 8.26
CA ARG A 46 -4.21 -8.02 9.33
C ARG A 46 -5.52 -7.92 10.11
N ASN A 47 -6.66 -8.02 9.43
CA ASN A 47 -7.96 -7.98 10.09
C ASN A 47 -8.23 -9.24 10.94
N ILE A 48 -7.95 -10.43 10.42
CA ILE A 48 -8.08 -11.70 11.15
C ILE A 48 -7.15 -11.74 12.38
N LEU A 49 -5.93 -11.21 12.24
CA LEU A 49 -4.94 -11.12 13.33
C LEU A 49 -5.25 -10.01 14.35
N GLY A 50 -6.34 -9.25 14.19
CA GLY A 50 -6.75 -8.19 15.12
C GLY A 50 -5.88 -6.93 15.13
N VAL A 51 -4.88 -6.84 14.24
CA VAL A 51 -3.97 -5.69 14.13
C VAL A 51 -4.40 -4.68 13.07
N GLY A 52 -5.30 -5.07 12.18
CA GLY A 52 -5.87 -4.27 11.10
C GLY A 52 -7.26 -3.71 11.39
N SER A 53 -7.76 -2.90 10.46
CA SER A 53 -9.14 -2.40 10.48
C SER A 53 -9.81 -2.65 9.12
N LEU A 54 -11.14 -2.69 9.10
CA LEU A 54 -11.90 -2.78 7.85
C LEU A 54 -11.63 -1.58 6.91
N LEU A 55 -11.17 -0.45 7.46
CA LEU A 55 -10.81 0.75 6.71
C LEU A 55 -9.52 0.58 5.90
N ALA A 56 -8.69 -0.42 6.20
CA ALA A 56 -7.43 -0.64 5.50
C ALA A 56 -7.60 -1.24 4.09
N PHE A 57 -8.72 -1.93 3.84
CA PHE A 57 -9.01 -2.57 2.56
C PHE A 57 -9.14 -1.57 1.39
N PRO A 58 -10.08 -0.60 1.42
CA PRO A 58 -10.29 0.28 0.27
C PRO A 58 -9.03 1.06 -0.09
N GLY A 59 -8.34 1.63 0.91
CA GLY A 59 -7.12 2.39 0.65
C GLY A 59 -6.03 1.56 0.00
N SER A 60 -5.65 0.44 0.60
CA SER A 60 -4.55 -0.37 0.07
C SER A 60 -4.86 -0.99 -1.30
N MET A 61 -6.10 -1.42 -1.53
CA MET A 61 -6.49 -1.99 -2.84
C MET A 61 -6.52 -0.94 -3.94
N ILE A 62 -7.08 0.25 -3.67
CA ILE A 62 -7.11 1.36 -4.63
C ILE A 62 -5.70 1.87 -4.92
N GLY A 63 -4.87 2.05 -3.87
CA GLY A 63 -3.46 2.41 -4.00
C GLY A 63 -2.69 1.42 -4.87
N ALA A 64 -2.76 0.12 -4.54
CA ALA A 64 -2.06 -0.93 -5.28
C ALA A 64 -2.50 -0.98 -6.75
N PHE A 65 -3.80 -0.82 -7.00
CA PHE A 65 -4.35 -0.79 -8.34
C PHE A 65 -3.78 0.39 -9.15
N LEU A 66 -3.85 1.60 -8.59
CA LEU A 66 -3.35 2.80 -9.27
C LEU A 66 -1.84 2.76 -9.49
N ALA A 67 -1.08 2.31 -8.49
CA ALA A 67 0.37 2.09 -8.61
C ALA A 67 0.67 1.12 -9.76
N GLY A 68 0.00 -0.05 -9.79
CA GLY A 68 0.21 -1.06 -10.82
C GLY A 68 -0.21 -0.60 -12.22
N VAL A 69 -1.31 0.13 -12.35
CA VAL A 69 -1.77 0.68 -13.64
C VAL A 69 -0.81 1.76 -14.15
N LEU A 70 -0.38 2.68 -13.28
CA LEU A 70 0.57 3.72 -13.66
C LEU A 70 1.91 3.14 -14.03
N PHE A 71 2.43 2.17 -13.28
CA PHE A 71 3.66 1.48 -13.67
C PHE A 71 3.51 0.76 -15.02
N LYS A 72 2.42 0.01 -15.22
CA LYS A 72 2.17 -0.70 -16.48
C LYS A 72 2.11 0.24 -17.69
N LYS A 73 1.59 1.46 -17.52
CA LYS A 73 1.46 2.44 -18.61
C LYS A 73 2.72 3.28 -18.84
N THR A 74 3.46 3.59 -17.78
CA THR A 74 4.56 4.58 -17.85
C THR A 74 5.95 3.99 -17.67
N ALA A 75 6.04 2.75 -17.18
CA ALA A 75 7.27 2.10 -16.70
C ALA A 75 8.09 2.96 -15.71
N ASN A 76 7.45 3.96 -15.08
CA ASN A 76 8.12 4.97 -14.29
C ASN A 76 7.73 4.84 -12.81
N ARG A 77 8.77 4.71 -11.99
CA ARG A 77 8.69 4.43 -10.56
C ARG A 77 8.12 5.62 -9.77
N PHE A 78 8.36 6.85 -10.21
CA PHE A 78 7.78 8.04 -9.55
C PHE A 78 6.27 8.12 -9.73
N TYR A 79 5.75 7.82 -10.93
CA TYR A 79 4.30 7.72 -11.13
C TYR A 79 3.69 6.55 -10.34
N THR A 80 4.44 5.48 -10.15
CA THR A 80 4.01 4.34 -9.31
C THR A 80 3.83 4.76 -7.85
N ILE A 81 4.81 5.47 -7.29
CA ILE A 81 4.73 6.05 -5.94
C ILE A 81 3.57 7.02 -5.85
N GLY A 82 3.42 7.92 -6.83
CA GLY A 82 2.31 8.86 -6.89
C GLY A 82 0.94 8.18 -6.90
N GLY A 83 0.82 7.06 -7.63
CA GLY A 83 -0.39 6.24 -7.67
C GLY A 83 -0.76 5.63 -6.32
N GLU A 84 0.20 5.03 -5.62
CA GLU A 84 -0.01 4.48 -4.28
C GLU A 84 -0.36 5.61 -3.29
N VAL A 85 0.38 6.72 -3.31
CA VAL A 85 0.14 7.85 -2.39
C VAL A 85 -1.23 8.47 -2.59
N PHE A 86 -1.60 8.75 -3.84
CA PHE A 86 -2.90 9.33 -4.17
C PHE A 86 -4.04 8.34 -3.92
N GLY A 87 -3.86 7.08 -4.35
CA GLY A 87 -4.87 6.04 -4.23
C GLY A 87 -5.16 5.64 -2.79
N THR A 88 -4.13 5.42 -1.98
CA THR A 88 -4.29 5.09 -0.57
C THR A 88 -4.66 6.32 0.26
N GLY A 89 -3.90 7.41 0.10
CA GLY A 89 -4.03 8.60 0.95
C GLY A 89 -5.32 9.36 0.73
N ILE A 90 -5.61 9.73 -0.53
CA ILE A 90 -6.77 10.56 -0.87
C ILE A 90 -7.99 9.69 -1.13
N LEU A 91 -7.95 8.85 -2.17
CA LEU A 91 -9.12 8.04 -2.52
C LEU A 91 -9.47 7.07 -1.38
N GLY A 92 -8.49 6.34 -0.86
CA GLY A 92 -8.66 5.41 0.24
C GLY A 92 -9.21 6.05 1.51
N GLY A 93 -8.69 7.22 1.89
CA GLY A 93 -9.19 7.98 3.04
C GLY A 93 -10.64 8.44 2.85
N LEU A 94 -10.99 8.91 1.65
CA LEU A 94 -12.35 9.31 1.30
C LEU A 94 -13.31 8.13 1.27
N PHE A 95 -12.94 7.00 0.66
CA PHE A 95 -13.75 5.77 0.62
C PHE A 95 -13.84 5.08 1.99
N SER A 96 -12.92 5.36 2.91
CA SER A 96 -12.99 4.87 4.29
C SER A 96 -14.05 5.59 5.12
N TYR A 97 -14.40 6.84 4.79
CA TYR A 97 -15.45 7.59 5.48
C TYR A 97 -16.84 6.91 5.47
N PRO A 98 -17.43 6.52 4.32
CA PRO A 98 -18.72 5.84 4.32
C PRO A 98 -18.66 4.51 5.06
N ILE A 99 -17.55 3.77 4.95
CA ILE A 99 -17.36 2.51 5.69
C ILE A 99 -17.35 2.78 7.20
N ALA A 100 -16.64 3.80 7.67
CA ALA A 100 -16.64 4.19 9.08
C ALA A 100 -18.02 4.66 9.57
N LYS A 101 -18.75 5.41 8.75
CA LYS A 101 -20.08 5.92 9.09
C LYS A 101 -21.11 4.79 9.18
N PHE A 102 -21.20 3.94 8.15
CA PHE A 102 -22.24 2.93 8.04
C PHE A 102 -21.95 1.65 8.84
N LEU A 103 -20.69 1.20 8.89
CA LEU A 103 -20.33 -0.07 9.54
C LEU A 103 -19.83 0.11 10.97
N MET A 104 -19.29 1.29 11.32
CA MET A 104 -18.72 1.54 12.65
C MET A 104 -19.52 2.53 13.48
N GLY A 105 -20.56 3.17 12.91
CA GLY A 105 -21.41 4.14 13.61
C GLY A 105 -20.67 5.39 14.10
N LYS A 106 -19.49 5.69 13.55
CA LYS A 106 -18.66 6.82 13.99
C LYS A 106 -18.81 7.99 13.03
N GLU A 107 -19.26 9.13 13.53
CA GLU A 107 -19.28 10.40 12.78
C GLU A 107 -17.92 11.08 12.83
N ILE A 108 -16.94 10.52 12.11
CA ILE A 108 -15.60 11.09 12.02
C ILE A 108 -15.44 11.72 10.64
N MET A 109 -14.97 12.97 10.59
CA MET A 109 -14.67 13.68 9.34
C MET A 109 -13.70 12.88 8.45
N ALA A 110 -13.95 12.83 7.14
CA ALA A 110 -13.10 12.08 6.19
C ALA A 110 -11.61 12.49 6.26
N PHE A 111 -11.32 13.76 6.53
CA PHE A 111 -9.96 14.29 6.71
C PHE A 111 -9.16 13.60 7.81
N PHE A 112 -9.85 13.04 8.82
CA PHE A 112 -9.24 12.33 9.92
C PHE A 112 -8.58 11.01 9.50
N PHE A 113 -9.01 10.44 8.37
CA PHE A 113 -8.42 9.24 7.76
C PHE A 113 -7.38 9.59 6.69
N VAL A 114 -7.61 10.68 5.94
CA VAL A 114 -6.74 11.10 4.83
C VAL A 114 -5.33 11.46 5.32
N ILE A 115 -5.20 12.30 6.36
CA ILE A 115 -3.88 12.77 6.82
C ILE A 115 -3.00 11.59 7.28
N PRO A 116 -3.47 10.68 8.15
CA PRO A 116 -2.63 9.57 8.57
C PRO A 116 -2.32 8.58 7.45
N PHE A 117 -3.27 8.37 6.52
CA PHE A 117 -3.02 7.51 5.36
C PHE A 117 -1.95 8.12 4.44
N LEU A 118 -1.98 9.43 4.20
CA LEU A 118 -0.96 10.14 3.44
C LEU A 118 0.44 10.01 4.06
N VAL A 119 0.56 10.22 5.37
CA VAL A 119 1.84 10.06 6.07
C VAL A 119 2.36 8.62 5.94
N SER A 120 1.46 7.64 6.14
CA SER A 120 1.81 6.22 6.05
C SER A 120 2.24 5.79 4.65
N THR A 121 1.49 6.20 3.64
CA THR A 121 1.74 5.80 2.26
C THR A 121 2.98 6.48 1.69
N ILE A 122 3.29 7.73 2.06
CA ILE A 122 4.51 8.41 1.61
C ILE A 122 5.74 7.66 2.14
N GLY A 123 5.79 7.40 3.45
CA GLY A 123 6.92 6.70 4.07
C GLY A 123 7.09 5.28 3.53
N GLY A 124 6.00 4.51 3.50
CA GLY A 124 6.05 3.13 3.01
C GLY A 124 6.34 2.99 1.52
N SER A 125 5.80 3.88 0.68
CA SER A 125 6.08 3.85 -0.77
C SER A 125 7.53 4.21 -1.07
N PHE A 126 8.12 5.14 -0.31
CA PHE A 126 9.52 5.49 -0.45
C PHE A 126 10.43 4.31 -0.06
N ILE A 127 10.11 3.59 1.02
CA ILE A 127 10.81 2.36 1.40
C ILE A 127 10.69 1.31 0.29
N GLY A 128 9.48 1.10 -0.25
CA GLY A 128 9.25 0.17 -1.36
C GLY A 128 10.10 0.49 -2.59
N TYR A 129 10.20 1.78 -2.94
CA TYR A 129 11.05 2.26 -4.03
C TYR A 129 12.53 1.96 -3.81
N LEU A 130 13.05 2.21 -2.60
CA LEU A 130 14.45 1.89 -2.27
C LEU A 130 14.71 0.38 -2.39
N LEU A 131 13.79 -0.46 -1.90
CA LEU A 131 13.89 -1.92 -2.02
C LEU A 131 13.90 -2.37 -3.48
N VAL A 132 13.02 -1.84 -4.33
CA VAL A 132 13.04 -2.13 -5.77
C VAL A 132 14.39 -1.79 -6.39
N ARG A 133 14.95 -0.62 -6.07
CA ARG A 133 16.26 -0.21 -6.60
C ARG A 133 17.39 -1.14 -6.15
N ILE A 134 17.33 -1.64 -4.92
CA ILE A 134 18.30 -2.63 -4.40
C ILE A 134 18.17 -3.96 -5.14
N PHE A 135 16.93 -4.42 -5.39
CA PHE A 135 16.70 -5.67 -6.13
C PHE A 135 17.18 -5.60 -7.58
N GLU A 136 16.90 -4.50 -8.28
CA GLU A 136 17.33 -4.31 -9.68
C GLU A 136 18.86 -4.23 -9.85
N ASN A 137 19.57 -3.77 -8.81
CA ASN A 137 21.02 -3.67 -8.81
C ASN A 137 21.72 -4.99 -8.41
N ASN A 138 20.98 -5.98 -7.90
CA ASN A 138 21.55 -7.28 -7.55
C ASN A 138 21.69 -8.19 -8.77
N LYS A 139 22.86 -8.83 -8.92
CA LYS A 139 23.16 -9.75 -10.03
C LYS A 139 22.17 -10.92 -10.13
N ILE A 140 21.80 -11.50 -9.00
CA ILE A 140 20.84 -12.62 -8.91
C ILE A 140 19.49 -12.27 -9.56
N PHE A 141 19.01 -11.04 -9.37
CA PHE A 141 17.73 -10.62 -9.93
C PHE A 141 17.80 -10.38 -11.45
N LYS A 142 18.99 -10.06 -11.97
CA LYS A 142 19.23 -9.96 -13.42
C LYS A 142 19.24 -11.34 -14.06
N GLU A 143 19.91 -12.31 -13.43
CA GLU A 143 19.94 -13.71 -13.88
C GLU A 143 18.52 -14.33 -13.90
N LEU A 144 17.70 -14.12 -12.87
CA LEU A 144 16.31 -14.60 -12.84
C LEU A 144 15.46 -14.04 -13.99
N LYS A 145 15.67 -12.78 -14.38
CA LYS A 145 14.95 -12.16 -15.50
C LYS A 145 15.38 -12.69 -16.88
N GLU A 146 16.59 -13.21 -17.01
CA GLU A 146 17.08 -13.81 -18.26
C GLU A 146 16.62 -15.26 -18.43
N VAL A 147 16.39 -15.98 -17.33
CA VAL A 147 15.85 -17.37 -17.36
C VAL A 147 14.37 -17.41 -17.73
N ASP A 148 13.59 -16.39 -17.38
CA ASP A 148 12.14 -16.28 -17.69
C ASP A 148 11.84 -15.72 -19.10
N ARG A 149 12.86 -15.48 -19.93
CA ARG A 149 12.73 -14.96 -21.32
C ARG A 149 12.95 -16.04 -22.36
#